data_AF-A0A957TSW5-F1
#
_entry.id   AF-A0A957TSW5-F1
#
_cell.length_a   1.000
_cell.length_b   1.000
_cell.length_c   1.000
_cell.angle_alpha   90.00
_cell.angle_beta   90.00
_cell.angle_gamma   90.00
#
_symmetry.space_group_name_H-M   'P 1'
#
loop_
_entity.id
_entity.type
_entity.pdbx_description
1 polymer ?
#
loop_
_entity_poly.entity_id
_entity_poly.type
_entity_poly.pdbx_seq_one_letter_code
_entity_poly.pdbx_strand_id
1 'polypeptide(L)'
;MCGEAHGTYTTDNTLSNWGRWGAEDERGTLNLLTPELIVKAAGLVKTGKTYSLSVPLEAEGPQWPQRHKTWRVTTYKNAPVGAPQRSSADDVVTMHSHSGTHMDALCHIWYDDQLYNGWQASEHMS
;
A
#
# COMPACT_ATOMS: atom_id res chain seq x y z
N MET A 1 -15.90 30.85 16.93
CA MET A 1 -17.01 30.08 16.34
C MET A 1 -16.58 29.62 14.96
N CYS A 2 -16.00 28.42 14.89
CA CYS A 2 -15.75 27.71 13.64
C CYS A 2 -16.74 26.55 13.65
N GLY A 3 -17.65 26.50 12.67
CA GLY A 3 -18.79 25.60 12.68
C GLY A 3 -18.36 24.13 12.65
N GLU A 4 -18.97 23.35 13.54
CA GLU A 4 -18.91 21.90 13.52
C GLU A 4 -19.69 21.38 12.31
N ALA A 5 -18.97 20.85 11.32
CA ALA A 5 -19.59 20.06 10.25
C ALA A 5 -19.82 18.64 10.79
N HIS A 6 -20.84 18.46 11.63
CA HIS A 6 -21.40 17.15 11.94
C HIS A 6 -22.28 16.68 10.76
N GLY A 7 -21.64 16.35 9.64
CA GLY A 7 -22.27 15.57 8.59
C GLY A 7 -22.20 14.10 8.98
N THR A 8 -23.32 13.47 9.30
CA THR A 8 -23.42 12.02 9.36
C THR A 8 -23.25 11.50 7.93
N TYR A 9 -22.05 11.03 7.56
CA TYR A 9 -21.85 10.28 6.33
C TYR A 9 -22.53 8.93 6.52
N THR A 10 -23.81 8.83 6.17
CA THR A 10 -24.44 7.51 6.03
C THR A 10 -23.84 6.85 4.81
N THR A 11 -23.25 5.67 4.95
CA THR A 11 -22.85 4.80 3.83
C THR A 11 -24.10 4.28 3.12
N ASP A 12 -24.82 5.19 2.46
CA ASP A 12 -25.81 4.79 1.48
C ASP A 12 -25.03 4.14 0.32
N ASN A 13 -25.06 2.80 0.29
CA ASN A 13 -24.39 1.99 -0.71
C ASN A 13 -25.03 2.09 -2.13
N THR A 14 -25.91 3.07 -2.37
CA THR A 14 -26.50 3.34 -3.70
C THR A 14 -25.47 3.56 -4.81
N LEU A 15 -24.26 4.01 -4.48
CA LEU A 15 -23.12 4.04 -5.40
C LEU A 15 -21.96 3.18 -4.89
N SER A 16 -22.06 1.86 -5.10
CA SER A 16 -21.03 0.90 -4.67
C SER A 16 -20.77 -0.18 -5.72
N ASN A 17 -19.60 -0.82 -5.64
CA ASN A 17 -19.28 -2.05 -6.39
C ASN A 17 -19.50 -3.32 -5.54
N TRP A 18 -20.17 -3.22 -4.39
CA TRP A 18 -20.38 -4.38 -3.54
C TRP A 18 -21.25 -5.41 -4.25
N GLY A 19 -20.92 -6.69 -4.09
CA GLY A 19 -21.55 -7.81 -4.78
C GLY A 19 -21.26 -7.91 -6.28
N ARG A 20 -20.60 -6.92 -6.91
CA ARG A 20 -20.32 -6.92 -8.36
C ARG A 20 -19.53 -8.15 -8.81
N TRP A 21 -18.62 -8.63 -7.97
CA TRP A 21 -17.78 -9.81 -8.25
C TRP A 21 -18.07 -10.98 -7.31
N GLY A 22 -19.22 -10.96 -6.62
CA GLY A 22 -19.60 -11.95 -5.62
C GLY A 22 -19.52 -11.42 -4.18
N ALA A 23 -20.28 -12.06 -3.30
CA ALA A 23 -20.38 -11.65 -1.89
C ALA A 23 -19.10 -11.89 -1.07
N GLU A 24 -18.23 -12.78 -1.54
CA GLU A 24 -16.96 -13.13 -0.88
C GLU A 24 -15.75 -12.44 -1.55
N ASP A 25 -15.98 -11.52 -2.49
CA ASP A 25 -14.87 -10.82 -3.14
C ASP A 25 -14.13 -9.89 -2.17
N GLU A 26 -12.81 -9.96 -2.20
CA GLU A 26 -11.89 -9.12 -1.42
C GLU A 26 -10.96 -8.29 -2.32
N ARG A 27 -11.03 -8.47 -3.65
CA ARG A 27 -10.10 -7.83 -4.60
C ARG A 27 -10.64 -6.50 -5.14
N GLY A 28 -11.96 -6.33 -5.17
CA GLY A 28 -12.59 -5.12 -5.69
C GLY A 28 -12.21 -4.85 -7.14
N THR A 29 -11.88 -3.59 -7.44
CA THR A 29 -11.58 -3.15 -8.81
C THR A 29 -10.34 -3.80 -9.41
N LEU A 30 -9.50 -4.49 -8.63
CA LEU A 30 -8.42 -5.32 -9.19
C LEU A 30 -8.96 -6.45 -10.09
N ASN A 31 -10.23 -6.85 -9.93
CA ASN A 31 -10.90 -7.79 -10.82
C ASN A 31 -11.09 -7.26 -12.25
N LEU A 32 -10.96 -5.94 -12.46
CA LEU A 32 -10.95 -5.36 -13.80
C LEU A 32 -9.64 -5.61 -14.55
N LEU A 33 -8.57 -6.03 -13.86
CA LEU A 33 -7.29 -6.38 -14.49
C LEU A 33 -7.35 -7.82 -15.00
N THR A 34 -7.74 -7.98 -16.27
CA THR A 34 -7.83 -9.29 -16.92
C THR A 34 -6.51 -9.72 -17.57
N PRO A 35 -6.28 -11.03 -17.81
CA PRO A 35 -5.12 -11.51 -18.55
C PRO A 35 -4.97 -10.85 -19.93
N GLU A 36 -6.07 -10.59 -20.64
CA GLU A 36 -6.07 -9.95 -21.96
C GLU A 36 -5.61 -8.50 -21.87
N LEU A 37 -6.01 -7.77 -20.82
CA LEU A 37 -5.54 -6.41 -20.58
C LEU A 37 -4.04 -6.38 -20.26
N ILE A 38 -3.53 -7.36 -19.51
CA ILE A 38 -2.11 -7.49 -19.22
C ILE A 38 -1.32 -7.72 -20.52
N VAL A 39 -1.76 -8.65 -21.38
CA VAL A 39 -1.13 -8.90 -22.69
C VAL A 39 -1.17 -7.64 -23.57
N LYS A 40 -2.31 -6.95 -23.61
CA LYS A 40 -2.46 -5.69 -24.36
C LYS A 40 -1.50 -4.61 -23.84
N ALA A 41 -1.38 -4.46 -22.53
CA ALA A 41 -0.46 -3.50 -21.90
C ALA A 41 1.00 -3.84 -22.19
N ALA A 42 1.39 -5.12 -22.12
CA ALA A 42 2.73 -5.58 -22.50
C ALA A 42 3.04 -5.23 -23.96
N GLY A 43 2.04 -5.32 -24.86
CA GLY A 43 2.15 -4.88 -26.25
C GLY A 43 2.49 -3.40 -26.45
N LEU A 44 2.35 -2.53 -25.43
CA LEU A 44 2.72 -1.12 -25.50
C LEU A 44 4.24 -0.89 -25.38
N VAL A 45 5.00 -1.87 -24.89
CA VAL A 45 6.46 -1.76 -24.76
C VAL A 45 7.08 -1.84 -26.16
N LYS A 46 7.59 -0.71 -26.68
CA LYS A 46 8.22 -0.64 -28.02
C LYS A 46 9.73 -0.38 -28.00
N THR A 47 10.21 0.39 -27.02
CA THR A 47 11.60 0.89 -27.00
C THR A 47 12.41 0.42 -25.79
N GLY A 48 11.76 -0.22 -24.80
CA GLY A 48 12.40 -0.66 -23.56
C GLY A 48 12.80 0.49 -22.61
N LYS A 49 12.40 1.73 -22.86
CA LYS A 49 12.63 2.84 -21.92
C LYS A 49 11.85 2.60 -20.62
N THR A 50 12.53 2.75 -19.49
CA THR A 50 11.96 2.62 -18.16
C THR A 50 12.05 3.95 -17.40
N TYR A 51 11.03 4.24 -16.59
CA TYR A 51 10.99 5.40 -15.71
C TYR A 51 10.57 4.93 -14.33
N SER A 52 11.33 5.30 -13.30
CA SER A 52 10.90 5.07 -11.93
C SER A 52 9.81 6.07 -11.55
N LEU A 53 8.71 5.58 -10.99
CA LEU A 53 7.65 6.40 -10.40
C LEU A 53 7.73 6.43 -8.86
N SER A 54 8.82 5.89 -8.30
CA SER A 54 9.06 5.91 -6.86
C SER A 54 9.82 7.16 -6.43
N VAL A 55 9.45 7.71 -5.28
CA VAL A 55 10.33 8.61 -4.52
C VAL A 55 11.37 7.80 -3.73
N PRO A 56 12.56 8.36 -3.45
CA PRO A 56 13.52 7.73 -2.55
C PRO A 56 12.89 7.41 -1.19
N LEU A 57 13.18 6.22 -0.66
CA LEU A 57 12.76 5.84 0.69
C LEU A 57 13.84 6.27 1.67
N GLU A 58 13.62 7.41 2.33
CA GLU A 58 14.58 8.03 3.23
C GLU A 58 13.89 8.68 4.44
N ALA A 59 14.66 8.96 5.49
CA ALA A 59 14.12 9.46 6.76
C ALA A 59 13.45 10.84 6.61
N GLU A 60 13.98 11.70 5.73
CA GLU A 60 13.42 13.03 5.44
C GLU A 60 12.47 13.02 4.24
N GLY A 61 12.08 11.84 3.75
CA GLY A 61 11.11 11.72 2.67
C GLY A 61 9.72 12.22 3.11
N PRO A 62 8.83 12.57 2.15
CA PRO A 62 7.49 13.03 2.47
C PRO A 62 6.72 12.02 3.33
N GLN A 63 6.17 12.46 4.47
CA GLN A 63 5.36 11.66 5.39
C GLN A 63 4.20 12.48 5.96
N TRP A 64 3.13 11.78 6.33
CA TRP A 64 2.03 12.37 7.10
C TRP A 64 2.55 12.81 8.49
N PRO A 65 2.24 14.01 9.00
CA PRO A 65 2.90 14.58 10.18
C PRO A 65 2.87 13.72 11.46
N GLN A 66 1.87 12.87 11.62
CA GLN A 66 1.68 11.98 12.77
C GLN A 66 2.47 10.67 12.66
N ARG A 67 3.15 10.41 11.53
CA ARG A 67 3.96 9.21 11.30
C ARG A 67 5.42 9.49 11.65
N HIS A 68 6.05 8.56 12.37
CA HIS A 68 7.51 8.57 12.49
C HIS A 68 8.18 8.41 11.12
N LYS A 69 9.41 8.95 11.01
CA LYS A 69 10.28 8.84 9.83
C LYS A 69 10.55 7.38 9.46
N THR A 70 10.84 7.11 8.19
CA THR A 70 11.36 5.79 7.81
C THR A 70 12.78 5.63 8.35
N TRP A 71 12.99 4.61 9.18
CA TRP A 71 14.29 4.30 9.77
C TRP A 71 14.92 3.13 9.03
N ARG A 72 16.21 3.26 8.70
CA ARG A 72 17.05 2.17 8.20
C ARG A 72 18.29 2.09 9.07
N VAL A 73 18.54 0.90 9.62
CA VAL A 73 19.71 0.64 10.47
C VAL A 73 20.45 -0.56 9.91
N THR A 74 21.74 -0.38 9.61
CA THR A 74 22.62 -1.50 9.28
C THR A 74 22.95 -2.26 10.56
N THR A 75 22.47 -3.50 10.67
CA THR A 75 22.62 -4.35 11.85
C THR A 75 23.91 -5.14 11.83
N TYR A 76 24.42 -5.45 10.64
CA TYR A 76 25.67 -6.17 10.45
C TYR A 76 26.44 -5.53 9.30
N LYS A 77 27.75 -5.33 9.48
CA LYS A 77 28.67 -4.99 8.38
C LYS A 77 30.07 -5.46 8.74
N ASN A 78 30.45 -6.66 8.33
CA ASN A 78 31.80 -7.20 8.55
C ASN A 78 32.19 -8.23 7.49
N ALA A 79 33.49 -8.50 7.40
CA ALA A 79 34.00 -9.68 6.71
C ALA A 79 33.87 -10.89 7.66
N PRO A 80 33.40 -12.07 7.18
CA PRO A 80 33.36 -13.27 8.01
C PRO A 80 34.77 -13.67 8.45
N VAL A 81 34.91 -14.12 9.70
CA VAL A 81 36.16 -14.73 10.17
C VAL A 81 36.48 -15.93 9.29
N GLY A 82 37.68 -15.94 8.69
CA GLY A 82 38.12 -17.00 7.76
C GLY A 82 37.76 -16.77 6.30
N ALA A 83 37.07 -15.68 5.94
CA ALA A 83 36.81 -15.31 4.55
C ALA A 83 37.06 -13.80 4.31
N PRO A 84 38.31 -13.31 4.45
CA PRO A 84 38.62 -11.87 4.37
C PRO A 84 38.35 -11.26 2.99
N GLN A 85 38.18 -12.07 1.94
CA GLN A 85 37.77 -11.60 0.60
C GLN A 85 36.25 -11.40 0.45
N ARG A 86 35.45 -11.78 1.46
CA ARG A 86 33.99 -11.62 1.46
C ARG A 86 33.61 -10.58 2.50
N SER A 87 32.68 -9.70 2.14
CA SER A 87 32.00 -8.80 3.09
C SER A 87 30.49 -8.93 2.90
N SER A 88 29.74 -8.76 3.97
CA SER A 88 28.28 -8.62 3.89
C SER A 88 27.81 -7.47 4.77
N ALA A 89 26.63 -6.95 4.43
CA ALA A 89 25.93 -5.97 5.23
C ALA A 89 24.44 -6.30 5.22
N ASP A 90 23.82 -6.24 6.39
CA ASP A 90 22.40 -6.48 6.57
C ASP A 90 21.75 -5.26 7.21
N ASP A 91 20.53 -4.94 6.79
CA ASP A 91 19.77 -3.79 7.26
C ASP A 91 18.41 -4.20 7.81
N VAL A 92 17.91 -3.43 8.78
CA VAL A 92 16.51 -3.42 9.21
C VAL A 92 15.89 -2.09 8.80
N VAL A 93 14.68 -2.16 8.24
CA VAL A 93 13.87 -0.98 7.92
C VAL A 93 12.60 -1.00 8.76
N THR A 94 12.32 0.11 9.44
CA THR A 94 11.07 0.35 10.17
C THR A 94 10.36 1.54 9.53
N MET A 95 9.16 1.29 9.00
CA MET A 95 8.36 2.28 8.28
C MET A 95 6.88 2.03 8.52
N HIS A 96 6.04 3.06 8.28
CA HIS A 96 4.61 2.82 8.13
C HIS A 96 4.36 2.21 6.75
N SER A 97 3.32 1.38 6.62
CA SER A 97 2.90 0.83 5.32
C SER A 97 2.54 1.91 4.29
N HIS A 98 2.22 3.11 4.75
CA HIS A 98 1.79 4.27 3.97
C HIS A 98 2.90 5.32 3.82
N SER A 99 4.16 4.88 3.73
CA SER A 99 5.34 5.74 3.64
C SER A 99 5.92 5.74 2.22
N GLY A 100 6.21 6.93 1.67
CA GLY A 100 6.78 7.07 0.31
C GLY A 100 5.76 6.79 -0.80
N THR A 101 6.21 6.32 -1.97
CA THR A 101 5.32 5.81 -3.02
C THR A 101 4.74 4.47 -2.57
N HIS A 102 3.42 4.39 -2.40
CA HIS A 102 2.74 3.21 -1.83
C HIS A 102 1.37 2.97 -2.48
N MET A 103 0.73 1.86 -2.09
CA MET A 103 -0.64 1.51 -2.44
C MET A 103 -1.46 1.29 -1.17
N ASP A 104 -2.62 1.94 -1.09
CA ASP A 104 -3.57 1.71 0.00
C ASP A 104 -4.48 0.54 -0.34
N ALA A 105 -4.49 -0.48 0.51
CA ALA A 105 -5.40 -1.61 0.39
C ALA A 105 -6.83 -1.19 0.73
N LEU A 106 -7.82 -1.99 0.31
CA LEU A 106 -9.25 -1.75 0.59
C LEU A 106 -9.58 -1.72 2.09
N CYS A 107 -8.70 -2.28 2.92
CA CYS A 107 -8.83 -2.26 4.37
C CYS A 107 -8.21 -1.02 5.03
N HIS A 108 -7.64 -0.08 4.27
CA HIS A 108 -6.96 1.08 4.86
C HIS A 108 -7.93 2.03 5.58
N ILE A 109 -9.09 2.31 4.96
CA ILE A 109 -10.08 3.27 5.46
C ILE A 109 -11.47 2.69 5.26
N TRP A 110 -12.30 2.79 6.30
CA TRP A 110 -13.68 2.35 6.29
C TRP A 110 -14.56 3.29 7.14
N TYR A 111 -15.88 3.12 7.03
CA TYR A 111 -16.89 3.83 7.83
C TYR A 111 -17.86 2.80 8.42
N ASP A 112 -18.50 3.14 9.53
CA ASP A 112 -19.58 2.34 10.14
C ASP A 112 -19.23 0.85 10.36
N ASP A 113 -17.97 0.58 10.73
CA ASP A 113 -17.39 -0.77 10.91
C ASP A 113 -17.48 -1.68 9.67
N GLN A 114 -17.65 -1.11 8.46
CA GLN A 114 -17.79 -1.86 7.22
C GLN A 114 -16.70 -1.51 6.20
N LEU A 115 -15.90 -2.52 5.88
CA LEU A 115 -14.93 -2.51 4.79
C LEU A 115 -15.63 -2.70 3.43
N TYR A 116 -14.84 -2.70 2.36
CA TYR A 116 -15.32 -3.11 1.04
C TYR A 116 -16.12 -4.42 1.10
N ASN A 117 -17.20 -4.52 0.34
CA ASN A 117 -18.09 -5.68 0.25
C ASN A 117 -18.84 -6.06 1.54
N GLY A 118 -18.86 -5.18 2.55
CA GLY A 118 -19.63 -5.39 3.78
C GLY A 118 -18.91 -6.25 4.82
N TRP A 119 -17.62 -6.52 4.63
CA TRP A 119 -16.82 -7.19 5.65
C TRP A 119 -16.76 -6.33 6.92
N GLN A 120 -16.99 -6.95 8.07
CA GLN A 120 -16.92 -6.27 9.36
C GLN A 120 -15.46 -5.96 9.71
N ALA A 121 -15.12 -4.69 9.93
CA ALA A 121 -13.74 -4.30 10.19
C ALA A 121 -13.22 -4.90 11.51
N SER A 122 -14.09 -5.00 12.52
CA SER A 122 -13.81 -5.68 13.79
C SER A 122 -13.39 -7.16 13.68
N GLU A 123 -13.76 -7.85 12.60
CA GLU A 123 -13.38 -9.26 12.35
C GLU A 123 -12.18 -9.41 11.41
N HIS A 124 -11.90 -8.40 10.58
CA HIS A 124 -10.93 -8.47 9.48
C HIS A 124 -9.66 -7.63 9.73
N MET A 125 -9.69 -6.76 10.74
CA MET A 125 -8.53 -6.00 11.19
C MET A 125 -8.00 -6.63 12.48
N SER A 126 -6.70 -6.93 12.50
CA SER A 126 -5.96 -7.49 13.64
C SER A 126 -5.66 -6.45 14.72
#